data_AF-A0A9X2LNT8-F1
#
_entry.id   AF-A0A9X2LNT8-F1
#
_cell.length_a   1.000
_cell.length_b   1.000
_cell.length_c   1.000
_cell.angle_alpha   90.00
_cell.angle_beta   90.00
_cell.angle_gamma   90.00
#
_symmetry.space_group_name_H-M   'P 1'
#
loop_
_entity.id
_entity.type
_entity.pdbx_description
1 polymer ?
#
loop_
_entity_poly.entity_id
_entity_poly.type
_entity_poly.pdbx_seq_one_letter_code
_entity_poly.pdbx_strand_id
1 'polypeptide(L)'
;MADYSRFIRQQISSRLYRPDGRVETTRDPAVWTMAHRGYSGSGRLDVWVYATKQEAVREGAKLAMACGMDEDAQACQDFGAGRWQKVLDRYEETHPDTHLLRVQAAFLQFPG
;
A
#
# COMPACT_ATOMS: atom_id res chain seq x y z
N MET A 1 -13.46 24.61 -1.70
CA MET A 1 -12.29 23.76 -2.07
C MET A 1 -12.36 22.49 -1.25
N ALA A 2 -12.10 21.32 -1.85
CA ALA A 2 -12.03 20.09 -1.08
C ALA A 2 -10.79 20.11 -0.18
N ASP A 3 -10.96 19.80 1.10
CA ASP A 3 -9.86 19.70 2.06
C ASP A 3 -9.18 18.33 1.95
N TYR A 4 -7.98 18.32 1.37
CA TYR A 4 -7.17 17.12 1.20
C TYR A 4 -6.14 16.91 2.32
N SER A 5 -6.09 17.81 3.32
CA SER A 5 -5.14 17.71 4.43
C SER A 5 -5.30 16.39 5.22
N ARG A 6 -6.52 15.84 5.25
CA ARG A 6 -6.85 14.56 5.90
C ARG A 6 -6.01 13.37 5.41
N PHE A 7 -5.48 13.45 4.19
CA PHE A 7 -4.66 12.39 3.59
C PHE A 7 -3.18 12.48 3.98
N ILE A 8 -2.72 13.65 4.43
CA ILE A 8 -1.31 13.92 4.73
C ILE A 8 -1.04 13.61 6.20
N ARG A 9 -0.05 12.75 6.46
CA ARG A 9 0.35 12.34 7.82
C ARG A 9 1.87 12.29 7.93
N GLN A 10 2.39 12.53 9.13
CA GLN A 10 3.81 12.36 9.45
C GLN A 10 4.15 10.87 9.50
N GLN A 11 4.93 10.38 8.53
CA GLN A 11 5.40 8.99 8.47
C GLN A 11 6.90 8.92 8.76
N ILE A 12 7.38 7.80 9.29
CA ILE A 12 8.80 7.60 9.54
C ILE A 12 9.52 7.49 8.20
N SER A 13 10.38 8.46 7.88
CA SER A 13 11.18 8.50 6.66
C SER A 13 12.56 7.86 6.84
N SER A 14 13.12 7.92 8.05
CA SER A 14 14.40 7.28 8.36
C SER A 14 14.49 6.84 9.83
N ARG A 15 15.27 5.78 10.06
CA ARG A 15 15.75 5.36 11.38
C ARG A 15 17.26 5.23 11.32
N LEU A 16 17.97 5.96 12.17
CA LEU A 16 19.42 5.89 12.30
C LEU A 16 19.77 5.20 13.61
N TYR A 17 20.38 4.02 13.51
CA TYR A 17 20.88 3.24 14.63
C TYR A 17 22.31 3.67 14.93
N ARG A 18 22.54 4.18 16.14
CA ARG A 18 23.85 4.64 16.60
C ARG A 18 24.57 3.52 17.35
N PRO A 19 25.92 3.48 17.35
CA PRO A 19 26.71 2.50 18.10
C PRO A 19 26.47 2.52 19.62
N ASP A 20 26.00 3.65 20.17
CA ASP A 20 25.64 3.81 21.58
C ASP A 20 24.25 3.26 21.94
N GLY A 21 23.59 2.58 20.99
CA GLY A 21 22.25 2.01 21.14
C GLY A 21 21.11 3.00 20.93
N ARG A 22 21.38 4.28 20.66
CA ARG A 22 20.32 5.25 20.35
C ARG A 22 19.74 5.01 18.97
N VAL A 23 18.43 5.26 18.84
CA VAL A 23 17.72 5.24 17.55
C VAL A 23 17.13 6.60 17.29
N GLU A 24 17.67 7.32 16.31
CA GLU A 24 17.11 8.57 15.83
C GLU A 24 16.05 8.27 14.77
N THR A 25 14.87 8.88 14.89
CA THR A 25 13.76 8.68 13.95
C THR A 25 13.38 10.01 13.32
N THR A 26 13.46 10.10 11.99
CA THR A 26 12.95 11.25 11.23
C THR A 26 11.54 10.95 10.75
N ARG A 27 10.67 11.96 10.79
CA ARG A 27 9.30 11.87 10.26
C ARG A 27 9.06 13.02 9.31
N ASP A 28 8.50 12.68 8.14
CA ASP A 28 8.19 13.62 7.08
C ASP A 28 6.74 13.48 6.63
N PRO A 29 6.12 14.55 6.09
CA PRO A 29 4.78 14.48 5.51
C PRO A 29 4.71 13.47 4.37
N ALA A 30 3.76 12.56 4.45
CA ALA A 30 3.50 11.56 3.42
C ALA A 30 2.01 11.26 3.29
N VAL A 31 1.65 10.66 2.17
CA VAL A 31 0.34 10.05 1.93
C VAL A 31 0.48 8.54 1.80
N TRP A 32 -0.57 7.77 2.11
CA TRP A 32 -0.59 6.35 1.80
C TRP A 32 -1.10 6.14 0.38
N THR A 33 -0.30 5.44 -0.42
CA THR A 33 -0.66 5.09 -1.79
C THR A 33 -0.93 3.60 -1.90
N MET A 34 -1.92 3.23 -2.72
CA MET A 34 -2.04 1.89 -3.27
C MET A 34 -1.87 2.02 -4.78
N ALA A 35 -0.88 1.32 -5.31
CA ALA A 35 -0.61 1.27 -6.74
C ALA A 35 -1.04 -0.09 -7.28
N HIS A 36 -1.71 -0.12 -8.43
CA HIS A 36 -2.07 -1.34 -9.14
C HIS A 36 -1.66 -1.25 -10.60
N ARG A 37 -1.01 -2.29 -11.10
CA ARG A 37 -0.80 -2.51 -12.53
C ARG A 37 -1.62 -3.73 -12.92
N GLY A 38 -2.78 -3.48 -13.51
CA GLY A 38 -3.75 -4.51 -13.91
C GLY A 38 -3.90 -4.69 -15.42
N TYR A 39 -4.61 -5.75 -15.79
CA TYR A 39 -4.82 -6.36 -17.11
C TYR A 39 -5.20 -5.47 -18.30
N SER A 40 -5.40 -4.16 -18.13
CA SER A 40 -5.64 -3.27 -19.28
C SER A 40 -4.39 -3.29 -20.17
N GLY A 41 -4.53 -3.76 -21.41
CA GLY A 41 -3.44 -4.05 -22.36
C GLY A 41 -2.49 -2.89 -22.70
N SER A 42 -2.65 -1.71 -22.08
CA SER A 42 -1.72 -0.58 -22.14
C SER A 42 -0.68 -0.56 -21.01
N GLY A 43 -0.76 -1.45 -20.02
CA GLY A 43 0.19 -1.52 -18.91
C GLY A 43 0.16 -0.31 -17.96
N ARG A 44 -1.00 0.36 -17.86
CA ARG A 44 -1.19 1.56 -17.03
C ARG A 44 -0.96 1.24 -15.55
N LEU A 45 -0.29 2.15 -14.85
CA LEU A 45 -0.17 2.14 -13.39
C LEU A 45 -1.23 3.07 -12.80
N ASP A 46 -2.21 2.49 -12.14
CA ASP A 46 -3.22 3.25 -11.39
C ASP A 46 -2.74 3.47 -9.95
N VAL A 47 -2.89 4.69 -9.44
CA VAL A 47 -2.45 5.08 -8.09
C VAL A 47 -3.58 5.81 -7.36
N TRP A 48 -3.91 5.32 -6.18
CA TRP A 48 -4.92 5.90 -5.30
C TRP A 48 -4.29 6.34 -3.98
N VAL A 49 -4.87 7.38 -3.38
CA VAL A 49 -4.41 7.95 -2.10
C VAL A 49 -5.43 7.66 -1.00
N TYR A 50 -4.92 7.25 0.17
CA TYR A 50 -5.69 6.92 1.36
C TYR A 50 -5.18 7.65 2.59
N ALA A 51 -6.06 7.87 3.57
CA ALA A 51 -5.70 8.59 4.78
C ALA A 51 -4.87 7.74 5.74
N THR A 52 -5.05 6.42 5.68
CA THR A 52 -4.33 5.46 6.53
C THR A 52 -3.81 4.27 5.74
N LYS A 53 -2.74 3.64 6.25
CA LYS A 53 -2.24 2.35 5.73
C LYS A 53 -3.34 1.30 5.75
N GLN A 54 -4.12 1.23 6.83
CA GLN A 54 -5.14 0.21 7.02
C GLN A 54 -6.23 0.29 5.94
N GLU A 55 -6.69 1.50 5.61
CA GLU A 55 -7.62 1.71 4.50
C GLU A 55 -7.00 1.28 3.17
N ALA A 56 -5.78 1.72 2.87
CA ALA A 56 -5.10 1.36 1.62
C ALA A 56 -4.95 -0.17 1.47
N VAL A 57 -4.56 -0.86 2.54
CA VAL A 57 -4.41 -2.33 2.53
C VAL A 57 -5.77 -3.02 2.37
N ARG A 58 -6.82 -2.54 3.05
CA ARG A 58 -8.17 -3.10 2.91
C ARG A 58 -8.72 -2.94 1.50
N GLU A 59 -8.62 -1.75 0.92
CA GLU A 59 -9.11 -1.50 -0.44
C GLU A 59 -8.24 -2.24 -1.48
N GLY A 60 -6.94 -2.34 -1.26
CA GLY A 60 -6.06 -3.20 -2.06
C GLY A 60 -6.48 -4.67 -2.02
N ALA A 61 -6.79 -5.21 -0.85
CA ALA A 61 -7.26 -6.59 -0.73
C ALA A 61 -8.58 -6.81 -1.49
N LYS A 62 -9.52 -5.86 -1.45
CA LYS A 62 -10.75 -5.94 -2.27
C LYS A 62 -10.45 -5.95 -3.77
N LEU A 63 -9.50 -5.11 -4.20
CA LEU A 63 -9.07 -5.08 -5.59
C LEU A 63 -8.40 -6.40 -6.00
N ALA A 64 -7.56 -6.98 -5.14
CA ALA A 64 -6.97 -8.31 -5.38
C ALA A 64 -8.04 -9.38 -5.58
N MET A 65 -9.07 -9.43 -4.72
CA MET A 65 -10.21 -10.34 -4.88
C MET A 65 -10.93 -10.12 -6.21
N ALA A 66 -11.21 -8.86 -6.56
CA ALA A 66 -11.84 -8.52 -7.84
C ALA A 66 -10.96 -8.80 -9.08
N CYS A 67 -9.66 -9.02 -8.88
CA CYS A 67 -8.69 -9.37 -9.92
C CYS A 67 -8.32 -10.85 -9.92
N GLY A 68 -9.19 -11.74 -9.42
CA GLY A 68 -9.07 -13.19 -9.58
C GLY A 68 -8.59 -13.96 -8.36
N MET A 69 -8.39 -13.31 -7.21
CA MET A 69 -8.07 -14.02 -5.96
C MET A 69 -9.28 -14.66 -5.28
N ASP A 70 -10.50 -14.41 -5.78
CA ASP A 70 -11.73 -15.03 -5.31
C ASP A 70 -11.80 -16.55 -5.58
N GLU A 71 -10.99 -17.05 -6.51
CA GLU A 71 -10.83 -18.48 -6.75
C GLU A 71 -9.74 -19.14 -5.88
N ASP A 72 -8.85 -18.35 -5.26
CA ASP A 72 -7.84 -18.86 -4.33
C ASP A 72 -8.46 -19.07 -2.93
N ALA A 73 -8.54 -20.34 -2.51
CA ALA A 73 -9.17 -20.72 -1.24
C ALA A 73 -8.50 -20.07 -0.02
N GLN A 74 -7.18 -19.89 -0.04
CA GLN A 74 -6.44 -19.27 1.05
C GLN A 74 -6.72 -17.76 1.11
N ALA A 75 -6.74 -17.09 -0.05
CA ALA A 75 -7.08 -15.69 -0.16
C ALA A 75 -8.52 -15.41 0.31
N CYS A 76 -9.49 -16.27 -0.06
CA CYS A 76 -10.86 -16.20 0.43
C CYS A 76 -10.94 -16.31 1.96
N GLN A 77 -10.22 -17.26 2.57
CA GLN A 77 -10.19 -17.40 4.04
C GLN A 77 -9.54 -16.19 4.72
N ASP A 78 -8.44 -15.68 4.17
CA ASP A 78 -7.75 -14.51 4.71
C ASP A 78 -8.60 -13.25 4.57
N PHE A 79 -9.30 -13.08 3.45
CA PHE A 79 -10.22 -11.99 3.21
C PHE A 79 -11.41 -12.05 4.18
N GLY A 80 -12.08 -13.20 4.32
CA GLY A 80 -13.20 -13.37 5.25
C GLY A 80 -12.82 -13.09 6.71
N ALA A 81 -11.56 -13.33 7.09
CA ALA A 81 -11.05 -13.07 8.44
C ALA A 81 -10.43 -11.68 8.63
N GLY A 82 -10.51 -10.79 7.65
CA GLY A 82 -9.96 -9.44 7.72
C GLY A 82 -8.43 -9.36 7.70
N ARG A 83 -7.75 -10.40 7.23
CA ARG A 83 -6.28 -10.48 7.12
C ARG A 83 -5.81 -9.89 5.79
N TRP A 84 -6.17 -8.64 5.55
CA TRP A 84 -5.98 -7.94 4.28
C TRP A 84 -4.55 -7.97 3.73
N GLN A 85 -3.55 -7.82 4.61
CA GLN A 85 -2.14 -7.88 4.20
C GLN A 85 -1.79 -9.24 3.60
N LYS A 86 -2.30 -10.35 4.16
CA LYS A 86 -2.04 -11.69 3.62
C LYS A 86 -2.62 -11.88 2.22
N VAL A 87 -3.78 -11.26 1.95
CA VAL A 87 -4.38 -11.27 0.60
C VAL A 87 -3.47 -10.56 -0.40
N LEU A 88 -2.90 -9.41 -0.03
CA LEU A 88 -1.95 -8.69 -0.87
C LEU A 88 -0.66 -9.47 -1.09
N ASP A 89 -0.09 -10.04 -0.02
CA ASP A 89 1.14 -10.83 -0.10
C ASP A 89 0.94 -12.04 -1.04
N ARG A 90 -0.19 -12.74 -0.90
CA ARG A 90 -0.58 -13.86 -1.75
C ARG A 90 -0.78 -13.45 -3.22
N TYR A 91 -1.34 -12.26 -3.46
CA TYR A 91 -1.49 -11.71 -4.81
C TYR A 91 -0.13 -11.45 -5.47
N GLU A 92 0.80 -10.80 -4.75
CA GLU A 92 2.17 -10.56 -5.25
C GLU A 92 2.92 -11.89 -5.49
N GLU A 93 2.74 -12.90 -4.64
CA GLU A 93 3.37 -14.23 -4.78
C GLU A 93 2.89 -15.01 -6.01
N THR A 94 1.61 -14.92 -6.35
CA THR A 94 0.99 -15.72 -7.41
C THR A 94 1.05 -15.06 -8.79
N HIS A 95 1.35 -13.76 -8.85
CA HIS A 95 1.36 -12.97 -10.08
C HIS A 95 2.63 -12.10 -10.26
N PRO A 96 3.85 -12.63 -10.02
CA PRO A 96 5.07 -11.84 -9.86
C PRO A 96 5.49 -11.06 -11.12
N ASP A 97 5.21 -11.59 -12.30
CA ASP A 97 5.74 -11.05 -13.57
C ASP A 97 4.80 -10.07 -14.28
N THR A 98 3.55 -9.97 -13.82
CA THR A 98 2.48 -9.30 -14.57
C THR A 98 1.68 -8.31 -13.74
N HIS A 99 1.73 -8.38 -12.40
CA HIS A 99 0.87 -7.59 -11.53
C HIS A 99 1.68 -6.89 -10.44
N LEU A 100 1.46 -5.58 -10.32
CA LEU A 100 1.89 -4.81 -9.16
C LEU A 100 0.63 -4.51 -8.36
N LEU A 101 0.62 -4.81 -7.06
CA LEU A 101 -0.41 -4.35 -6.14
C LEU A 101 0.23 -3.99 -4.80
N ARG A 102 0.71 -2.74 -4.69
CA ARG A 102 1.57 -2.34 -3.59
C ARG A 102 1.01 -1.16 -2.81
N VAL A 103 1.02 -1.30 -1.48
CA VAL A 103 0.71 -0.21 -0.55
C VAL A 103 2.00 0.36 0.03
N GLN A 104 2.23 1.66 -0.16
CA GLN A 104 3.42 2.33 0.34
C GLN A 104 3.15 3.78 0.74
N ALA A 105 3.96 4.29 1.68
CA ALA A 105 3.99 5.72 1.97
C ALA A 105 4.72 6.45 0.84
N ALA A 106 4.12 7.53 0.33
CA ALA A 106 4.75 8.45 -0.61
C ALA A 106 5.03 9.77 0.09
N PHE A 107 6.31 10.08 0.30
CA PHE A 107 6.75 11.31 0.96
C PHE A 107 6.61 12.51 0.04
N LEU A 108 6.05 13.59 0.58
CA LEU A 108 5.84 14.84 -0.15
C LEU A 108 7.16 15.58 -0.28
N GLN A 109 7.51 15.95 -1.51
CA GLN A 109 8.63 16.85 -1.78
C GLN A 109 8.10 18.28 -1.78
N PHE A 110 8.63 19.14 -0.92
CA PHE A 110 8.36 20.57 -0.95
C PHE A 110 9.52 21.25 -1.68
N PRO A 111 9.26 22.09 -2.71
CA PRO A 111 10.30 22.92 -3.27
C PRO A 111 10.83 23.84 -2.16
N GLY A 112 12.14 23.76 -1.92
CA GLY A 112 12.85 24.61 -0.96
C GLY A 112 13.01 26.03 -1.45
#